data_AF-A0A1V5XJQ9-F1
#
_entry.id   AF-A0A1V5XJQ9-F1
#
_cell.length_a   1.000
_cell.length_b   1.000
_cell.length_c   1.000
_cell.angle_alpha   90.00
_cell.angle_beta   90.00
_cell.angle_gamma   90.00
#
_symmetry.space_group_name_H-M   'P 1'
#
loop_
_entity.id
_entity.type
_entity.pdbx_description
1 polymer ?
#
loop_
_entity_poly.entity_id
_entity_poly.type
_entity_poly.pdbx_seq_one_letter_code
_entity_poly.pdbx_strand_id
1 'polypeptide(L)'
;MNKQDFEAKLNNIPVAEPDEQDREAIKRIAKNKDHGTVSHEQLKEEIEYSGKISLRLPKTLHKDLINNAKNEGVSLNQYVLYKLSH
;
A
#
# COMPACT_ATOMS: atom_id res chain seq x y z
N MET A 1 12.98 5.66 22.31
CA MET A 1 13.56 7.02 22.13
C MET A 1 12.42 7.99 22.28
N ASN A 2 12.52 8.94 23.21
CA ASN A 2 11.43 9.88 23.46
C ASN A 2 11.43 11.00 22.39
N LYS A 3 10.29 11.64 22.13
CA LYS A 3 10.17 12.66 21.07
C LYS A 3 11.18 13.80 21.24
N GLN A 4 11.37 14.25 22.49
CA GLN A 4 12.31 15.31 22.84
C GLN A 4 13.76 14.95 22.57
N ASP A 5 14.16 13.69 22.82
CA ASP A 5 15.52 13.21 22.55
C ASP A 5 15.84 13.16 21.06
N PHE A 6 14.82 12.90 20.22
CA PHE A 6 14.97 12.86 18.77
C PHE A 6 15.13 14.25 18.17
N GLU A 7 14.32 15.21 18.62
CA GLU A 7 14.40 16.61 18.19
C GLU A 7 15.75 17.25 18.59
N ALA A 8 16.25 16.96 19.79
CA ALA A 8 17.57 17.42 20.23
C ALA A 8 18.72 16.86 19.37
N LYS A 9 18.59 15.62 18.86
CA LYS A 9 19.56 15.04 17.93
C LYS A 9 19.51 15.73 16.56
N LEU A 10 18.31 15.98 16.03
CA LEU A 10 18.15 16.66 14.75
C LEU A 10 18.72 18.07 14.76
N ASN A 11 18.50 18.83 15.83
CA ASN A 11 19.00 20.20 15.96
C ASN A 11 20.53 20.31 16.03
N ASN A 12 21.21 19.24 16.44
CA ASN A 12 22.68 19.18 16.48
C ASN A 12 23.30 18.73 15.15
N ILE A 13 22.50 18.37 14.15
CA ILE A 13 23.01 18.03 12.82
C ILE A 13 23.17 19.34 12.03
N PRO A 14 24.39 19.67 11.55
CA PRO A 14 24.60 20.86 10.75
C PRO A 14 23.82 20.75 9.44
N VAL A 15 23.11 21.82 9.07
CA VAL A 15 22.44 21.91 7.77
C VAL A 15 23.52 22.06 6.70
N ALA A 16 23.77 20.98 5.95
CA ALA A 16 24.70 20.96 4.83
C ALA A 16 23.94 21.14 3.51
N GLU A 17 24.57 21.78 2.54
CA GLU A 17 24.02 21.81 1.18
C GLU A 17 24.03 20.39 0.58
N PRO A 18 23.02 20.03 -0.22
CA PRO A 18 22.99 18.73 -0.90
C PRO A 18 24.26 18.54 -1.74
N ASP A 19 24.89 17.38 -1.63
CA ASP A 19 26.08 17.06 -2.40
C ASP A 19 25.74 16.73 -3.87
N GLU A 20 26.75 16.37 -4.66
CA GLU A 20 26.53 15.99 -6.06
C GLU A 20 25.68 14.72 -6.18
N GLN A 21 25.82 13.77 -5.26
CA GLN A 21 25.04 12.52 -5.24
C GLN A 21 23.57 12.80 -4.90
N ASP A 22 23.31 13.69 -3.94
CA ASP A 22 21.96 14.14 -3.58
C ASP A 22 21.27 14.81 -4.77
N ARG A 23 21.99 15.69 -5.48
CA ARG A 23 21.47 16.39 -6.67
C ARG A 23 21.12 15.42 -7.79
N GLU A 24 21.94 14.41 -8.03
CA GLU A 24 21.68 13.37 -9.03
C GLU A 24 20.47 12.49 -8.65
N ALA A 25 20.35 12.10 -7.38
CA ALA A 25 19.21 11.34 -6.88
C ALA A 25 17.89 12.10 -7.04
N ILE A 26 17.86 13.41 -6.73
CA ILE A 26 16.70 14.27 -6.92
C ILE A 26 16.30 14.33 -8.40
N LYS A 27 17.26 14.50 -9.32
CA LYS A 27 17.01 14.48 -10.77
C LYS A 27 16.47 13.14 -11.26
N ARG A 28 16.97 12.03 -10.72
CA ARG A 28 16.51 10.67 -11.06
C ARG A 28 15.06 10.45 -10.66
N ILE A 29 14.68 10.88 -9.46
CA ILE A 29 13.30 10.81 -8.96
C ILE A 29 12.38 11.67 -9.83
N ALA A 30 12.80 12.90 -10.16
CA ALA A 30 12.02 13.79 -11.02
C ALA A 30 11.78 13.22 -12.43
N LYS A 31 12.71 12.40 -12.94
CA LYS A 31 12.62 11.76 -14.27
C LYS A 31 11.74 10.50 -14.27
N ASN A 32 11.70 9.76 -13.16
CA ASN A 32 10.92 8.52 -13.01
C ASN A 32 9.53 8.78 -12.38
N LYS A 33 8.78 9.76 -12.89
CA LYS A 33 7.41 10.05 -12.43
C LYS A 33 6.36 9.03 -12.89
N ASP A 34 6.76 8.00 -13.64
CA ASP A 34 5.84 6.99 -14.20
C ASP A 34 5.15 6.14 -13.11
N HIS A 35 5.73 6.08 -11.91
CA HIS A 35 5.09 5.58 -10.71
C HIS A 35 4.76 6.78 -9.82
N GLY A 36 3.50 7.22 -9.84
CA GLY A 36 3.05 8.40 -9.09
C GLY A 36 3.56 8.41 -7.64
N THR A 37 3.93 9.59 -7.15
CA THR A 37 4.32 9.77 -5.75
C THR A 37 3.05 9.91 -4.90
N VAL A 38 2.88 9.06 -3.89
CA VAL A 38 1.80 9.19 -2.89
C VAL A 38 2.27 10.03 -1.71
N SER A 39 1.38 10.87 -1.16
CA SER A 39 1.66 11.60 0.08
C SER A 39 1.69 10.66 1.28
N HIS A 40 2.21 11.15 2.40
CA HIS A 40 2.22 10.39 3.65
C HIS A 40 0.79 10.06 4.14
N GLU A 41 -0.15 10.98 3.93
CA GLU A 41 -1.56 10.83 4.27
C GLU A 41 -2.22 9.78 3.37
N GLN A 42 -1.98 9.82 2.05
CA GLN A 42 -2.49 8.83 1.11
C GLN A 42 -1.95 7.42 1.44
N LEU A 43 -0.66 7.33 1.80
CA LEU A 43 -0.06 6.08 2.24
C LEU A 43 -0.71 5.55 3.52
N LYS A 44 -1.06 6.43 4.48
CA LYS A 44 -1.77 6.02 5.70
C LYS A 44 -3.15 5.45 5.38
N GLU A 45 -3.91 6.10 4.49
CA GLU A 45 -5.23 5.63 4.07
C GLU A 45 -5.15 4.26 3.38
N GLU A 46 -4.17 4.05 2.49
CA GLU A 46 -3.94 2.76 1.84
C GLU A 46 -3.57 1.65 2.85
N ILE A 47 -2.77 1.99 3.87
CA ILE A 47 -2.41 1.05 4.94
C ILE A 47 -3.63 0.71 5.81
N GLU A 48 -4.49 1.69 6.09
CA GLU A 48 -5.70 1.50 6.91
C GLU A 48 -6.70 0.58 6.21
N TYR A 49 -6.84 0.70 4.88
CA TYR A 49 -7.81 -0.06 4.09
C TYR A 49 -7.12 -1.00 3.08
N SER A 50 -6.49 -2.05 3.58
CA SER A 50 -5.74 -3.03 2.77
C SER A 50 -6.54 -3.81 1.70
N GLY A 51 -7.87 -3.70 1.69
CA GLY A 51 -8.76 -4.46 0.79
C GLY A 51 -8.79 -5.98 1.03
N LYS A 52 -8.02 -6.50 2.00
CA LYS A 52 -7.97 -7.91 2.34
C LYS A 52 -9.06 -8.28 3.34
N ILE A 53 -9.89 -9.26 2.98
CA ILE A 53 -10.95 -9.77 3.84
C ILE A 53 -10.64 -11.23 4.22
N SER A 54 -10.68 -11.55 5.52
CA SER A 54 -10.51 -12.92 6.04
C SER A 54 -11.75 -13.32 6.84
N LEU A 55 -12.47 -14.34 6.35
CA LEU A 55 -13.76 -14.78 6.90
C LEU A 55 -13.80 -16.30 7.11
N ARG A 56 -14.60 -16.75 8.08
CA ARG A 56 -14.97 -18.16 8.24
C ARG A 56 -16.35 -18.39 7.65
N LEU A 57 -16.46 -19.41 6.80
CA LEU A 57 -17.69 -19.76 6.09
C LEU A 57 -18.01 -21.26 6.27
N PRO A 58 -19.29 -21.67 6.23
CA PRO A 58 -19.65 -23.08 6.14
C PRO A 58 -19.01 -23.75 4.92
N LYS A 59 -18.61 -25.03 5.05
CA LYS A 59 -17.94 -25.78 3.97
C LYS A 59 -18.78 -25.87 2.70
N THR A 60 -20.10 -25.96 2.85
CA THR A 60 -21.06 -25.99 1.73
C THR A 60 -20.98 -24.70 0.92
N LEU A 61 -21.13 -23.56 1.59
CA LEU A 61 -21.05 -22.24 0.96
C LEU A 61 -19.69 -22.01 0.27
N HIS A 62 -18.59 -22.36 0.93
CA HIS A 62 -17.25 -22.25 0.31
C HIS A 62 -17.12 -23.10 -0.95
N LYS A 63 -17.64 -24.33 -0.94
CA LYS A 63 -17.65 -25.22 -2.11
C LYS A 63 -18.47 -24.62 -3.25
N ASP A 64 -19.65 -24.08 -2.94
CA ASP A 64 -20.54 -23.50 -3.95
C ASP A 64 -19.92 -22.26 -4.59
N LEU A 65 -19.28 -21.39 -3.80
CA LEU A 65 -18.55 -20.23 -4.32
C LEU A 65 -17.40 -20.64 -5.26
N ILE A 66 -16.61 -21.66 -4.90
CA ILE A 66 -15.53 -22.17 -5.75
C ILE A 66 -16.08 -22.74 -7.07
N ASN A 67 -17.15 -23.53 -7.00
CA ASN A 67 -17.73 -24.14 -8.19
C ASN A 67 -18.29 -23.09 -9.15
N ASN A 68 -19.01 -22.10 -8.62
CA ASN A 68 -19.55 -21.01 -9.44
C ASN A 68 -18.43 -20.17 -10.07
N ALA A 69 -17.38 -19.82 -9.31
CA ALA A 69 -16.23 -19.11 -9.85
C ALA A 69 -15.55 -19.89 -11.00
N LYS A 70 -15.40 -21.21 -10.85
CA LYS A 70 -14.88 -22.08 -11.91
C LYS A 70 -15.78 -22.13 -13.14
N ASN A 71 -17.10 -22.22 -12.95
CA ASN A 71 -18.07 -22.23 -14.04
C ASN A 71 -18.04 -20.93 -14.84
N GLU A 72 -17.82 -19.80 -14.16
CA GLU A 72 -17.66 -18.48 -14.79
C GLU A 72 -16.23 -18.24 -15.32
N GLY A 73 -15.30 -19.16 -15.08
CA GLY A 73 -13.90 -19.04 -15.54
C GLY A 73 -13.09 -17.96 -14.83
N VAL A 74 -13.49 -17.54 -13.63
CA VAL A 74 -12.84 -16.47 -12.85
C VAL A 74 -12.27 -17.00 -11.54
N SER A 75 -11.38 -16.20 -10.92
CA SER A 75 -10.88 -16.52 -9.58
C SER A 75 -11.99 -16.41 -8.53
N LEU A 76 -11.88 -17.17 -7.44
CA LEU A 76 -12.80 -17.05 -6.31
C LEU A 76 -12.86 -15.62 -5.77
N ASN A 77 -11.72 -14.92 -5.70
CA ASN A 77 -11.68 -13.54 -5.22
C ASN A 77 -12.48 -12.61 -6.14
N GLN A 78 -12.33 -12.75 -7.46
CA GLN A 78 -13.08 -11.95 -8.43
C GLN A 78 -14.58 -12.24 -8.36
N TYR A 79 -14.94 -13.52 -8.24
CA TYR A 79 -16.32 -13.94 -8.09
C TYR A 79 -16.97 -13.37 -6.82
N VAL A 80 -16.28 -13.46 -5.68
CA VAL A 80 -16.75 -12.91 -4.41
C VAL A 80 -16.87 -11.38 -4.50
N LEU A 81 -15.89 -10.69 -5.07
CA LEU A 81 -15.95 -9.23 -5.26
C LEU A 81 -17.14 -8.83 -6.14
N TYR A 82 -17.40 -9.55 -7.23
CA TYR A 82 -18.56 -9.35 -8.09
C TYR A 82 -19.87 -9.50 -7.31
N LYS A 83 -19.98 -10.53 -6.46
CA LYS A 83 -21.16 -10.77 -5.62
C LYS A 83 -21.33 -9.78 -4.46
N LEU A 84 -20.28 -9.08 -4.06
CA LEU A 84 -20.33 -8.05 -3.00
C LEU A 84 -20.55 -6.63 -3.55
N SER A 85 -20.34 -6.42 -4.86
CA SER A 85 -20.46 -5.12 -5.52
C SER A 85 -21.83 -4.86 -6.15
N HIS A 86 -22.73 -5.86 -6.14
CA HIS A 86 -24.11 -5.81 -6.62
C HIS A 86 -25.05 -6.29 -5.51
#